data_AF-A0A4U9D7N7-F1
#
_entry.id   AF-A0A4U9D7N7-F1
#
_cell.length_a   1.000
_cell.length_b   1.000
_cell.length_c   1.000
_cell.angle_alpha   90.00
_cell.angle_beta   90.00
_cell.angle_gamma   90.00
#
_symmetry.space_group_name_H-M   'P 1'
#
loop_
_entity.id
_entity.type
_entity.pdbx_description
1 polymer ?
#
loop_
_entity_poly.entity_id
_entity_poly.type
_entity_poly.pdbx_seq_one_letter_code
_entity_poly.pdbx_strand_id
1 'polypeptide(L)' 'MAFLAEQAGGKASDGKERILDIVPVSLHQRRSFFVGNNHMVEDVENLIKEFPDA' A
#
# COMPACT_ATOMS: atom_id res chain seq x y z
N MET A 1 6.41 6.36 5.95
CA MET A 1 6.30 5.20 6.88
C MET A 1 6.56 3.85 6.21
N ALA A 2 6.28 3.66 4.91
CA ALA A 2 6.47 2.37 4.22
C ALA A 2 7.85 1.72 4.43
N PHE A 3 8.94 2.49 4.31
CA PHE A 3 10.30 1.96 4.50
C PHE A 3 10.51 1.32 5.88
N LEU A 4 10.01 1.94 6.95
CA LEU A 4 10.11 1.39 8.30
C LEU A 4 9.30 0.10 8.47
N ALA A 5 8.09 0.08 7.93
CA ALA A 5 7.21 -1.08 8.03
C ALA A 5 7.80 -2.30 7.33
N GLU A 6 8.39 -2.12 6.14
CA GLU A 6 9.02 -3.22 5.41
C GLU A 6 10.29 -3.73 6.09
N GLN A 7 11.10 -2.85 6.68
CA GLN A 7 12.28 -3.28 7.47
C GLN A 7 11.88 -4.03 8.76
N ALA A 8 10.67 -3.79 9.27
CA ALA A 8 10.11 -4.56 10.38
C ALA A 8 9.44 -5.88 9.95
N GLY A 9 9.51 -6.25 8.65
CA GLY A 9 8.90 -7.45 8.10
C GLY A 9 7.41 -7.32 7.74
N GLY A 10 6.86 -6.11 7.77
CA GLY A 10 5.51 -5.77 7.34
C GLY A 10 5.41 -5.39 5.85
N LYS A 11 4.21 -4.99 5.42
CA LYS A 11 3.89 -4.58 4.05
C LYS A 11 3.33 -3.17 4.02
N ALA A 12 3.60 -2.42 2.95
CA ALA A 12 3.04 -1.11 2.70
C ALA A 12 2.60 -0.99 1.23
N SER A 13 1.31 -0.68 1.01
CA SER A 13 0.65 -0.68 -0.30
C SER A 13 -0.29 0.53 -0.42
N ASP A 14 -0.54 1.00 -1.63
CA ASP A 14 -1.64 1.95 -1.90
C ASP A 14 -2.98 1.24 -2.16
N GLY A 15 -2.99 -0.09 -2.00
CA GLY A 15 -4.12 -0.98 -2.26
C GLY A 15 -3.99 -1.72 -3.61
N LYS A 16 -3.04 -1.30 -4.47
CA LYS A 16 -2.81 -1.91 -5.79
C LYS A 16 -1.33 -2.17 -6.05
N GLU A 17 -0.46 -1.23 -5.68
CA GLU A 17 0.99 -1.29 -5.89
C GLU A 17 1.77 -1.00 -4.59
N ARG A 18 3.01 -1.47 -4.53
CA ARG A 18 3.91 -1.26 -3.39
C ARG A 18 4.33 0.20 -3.30
N ILE A 19 4.19 0.81 -2.11
CA ILE A 19 4.42 2.26 -1.93
C ILE A 19 5.83 2.70 -2.34
N LEU A 20 6.85 1.88 -2.08
CA LEU A 20 8.25 2.23 -2.37
C LEU A 20 8.62 2.14 -3.85
N ASP A 21 7.78 1.53 -4.68
CA ASP A 21 8.02 1.40 -6.13
C ASP A 21 7.28 2.48 -6.94
N ILE A 22 6.42 3.29 -6.30
CA ILE A 22 5.68 4.38 -6.94
C ILE A 22 6.64 5.51 -7.32
N VAL A 23 6.73 5.82 -8.61
CA VAL A 23 7.43 7.03 -9.10
C VAL A 23 6.56 8.26 -8.79
N PRO A 24 7.05 9.24 -8.00
CA PRO A 24 6.28 10.43 -7.68
C PRO A 24 6.05 11.34 -8.90
N VAL A 25 4.85 11.91 -9.03
CA VAL A 25 4.46 12.83 -10.12
C VAL A 25 4.39 14.29 -9.68
N SER A 26 4.32 14.57 -8.37
CA SER A 26 4.36 15.94 -7.83
C SER A 26 4.84 15.97 -6.38
N LEU A 27 5.30 17.13 -5.91
CA LEU A 27 5.84 17.30 -4.55
C LEU A 27 4.79 17.05 -3.44
N HIS A 28 3.53 17.37 -3.69
CA HIS A 28 2.42 17.19 -2.74
C HIS A 28 1.48 16.06 -3.14
N GLN A 29 1.99 15.06 -3.87
CA GLN A 29 1.21 13.90 -4.27
C GLN A 29 0.62 13.18 -3.05
N ARG A 30 -0.67 12.88 -3.12
CA ARG A 30 -1.39 12.04 -2.15
C ARG A 30 -1.53 10.63 -2.72
N ARG A 31 -1.63 9.64 -1.84
CA ARG A 31 -1.95 8.25 -2.16
C ARG A 31 -2.76 7.66 -1.02
N SER A 32 -3.61 6.69 -1.35
CA SER A 32 -4.14 5.75 -0.37
C SER A 32 -2.97 5.03 0.32
N PHE A 33 -3.14 4.66 1.58
CA PHE A 33 -2.03 4.13 2.36
C PHE A 33 -2.49 3.04 3.32
N PHE A 34 -2.06 1.81 3.04
CA PHE A 34 -2.30 0.62 3.86
C PHE A 34 -0.95 0.08 4.32
N VAL A 35 -0.78 -0.09 5.64
CA VAL A 35 0.48 -0.50 6.23
C VAL A 35 0.26 -1.37 7.47
N GLY A 36 1.05 -2.44 7.63
CA GLY A 36 0.97 -3.32 8.79
C GLY A 36 1.43 -4.74 8.50
N ASN A 37 0.81 -5.71 9.17
CA ASN A 37 1.06 -7.13 8.95
C ASN A 37 0.78 -7.53 7.49
N ASN A 38 1.67 -8.33 6.90
CA ASN A 38 1.59 -8.73 5.49
C ASN A 38 0.21 -9.27 5.10
N HIS A 39 -0.28 -10.26 5.85
CA HIS A 39 -1.57 -10.90 5.58
C HIS A 39 -2.75 -9.92 5.64
N MET A 40 -2.75 -8.98 6.59
CA MET A 40 -3.83 -7.98 6.68
C MET A 40 -3.82 -6.99 5.51
N VAL A 41 -2.62 -6.60 5.05
CA VAL A 41 -2.49 -5.72 3.88
C VAL A 41 -2.88 -6.48 2.60
N GLU A 42 -2.57 -7.77 2.52
CA GLU A 42 -3.02 -8.64 1.42
C GLU A 42 -4.54 -8.83 1.41
N ASP A 43 -5.18 -8.99 2.57
CA ASP A 43 -6.64 -9.06 2.68
C ASP A 43 -7.29 -7.78 2.14
N VAL A 44 -6.74 -6.61 2.47
CA VAL A 44 -7.20 -5.33 1.93
C VAL A 44 -7.00 -5.26 0.41
N GLU A 45 -5.83 -5.64 -0.10
CA GLU A 45 -5.58 -5.68 -1.55
C GLU A 45 -6.55 -6.63 -2.26
N ASN A 46 -6.89 -7.77 -1.65
CA ASN A 46 -7.83 -8.74 -2.19
C ASN A 46 -9.27 -8.19 -2.22
N LEU A 47 -9.72 -7.53 -1.16
CA LEU A 47 -11.02 -6.87 -1.12
C LEU A 47 -11.12 -5.76 -2.18
N ILE A 48 -10.06 -4.97 -2.38
CA ILE A 48 -10.01 -3.93 -3.42
C ILE A 48 -10.05 -4.54 -4.82
N LYS A 49 -9.46 -5.73 -5.02
CA LYS A 49 -9.52 -6.45 -6.30
C LYS A 49 -10.90 -7.07 -6.56
N GLU A 50 -11.54 -7.62 -5.52
CA GLU A 50 -12.86 -8.27 -5.61
C GLU A 50 -13.99 -7.25 -5.80
N PHE A 51 -13.87 -6.10 -5.15
CA PHE A 51 -14.83 -4.99 -5.23
C PHE A 51 -14.14 -3.75 -5.82
N PRO A 52 -13.89 -3.72 -7.15
CA PRO A 52 -13.09 -2.68 -7.80
C PRO A 52 -13.79 -1.32 -7.93
N ASP A 53 -15.07 -1.23 -7.56
CA ASP A 53 -15.88 -0.02 -7.71
C ASP A 53 -15.47 1.09 -6.73
N ALA A 54 -15.57 2.34 -7.18
CA ALA A 54 -15.40 3.58 -6.41
C ALA A 54 -16.43 4.63 -6.83
#